data_AF-A0A958AF06-F1
#
_entry.id   AF-A0A958AF06-F1
#
_cell.length_a   1.000
_cell.length_b   1.000
_cell.length_c   1.000
_cell.angle_alpha   90.00
_cell.angle_beta   90.00
_cell.angle_gamma   90.00
#
_symmetry.space_group_name_H-M   'P 1'
#
loop_
_entity.id
_entity.type
_entity.pdbx_description
1 polymer ?
#
loop_
_entity_poly.entity_id
_entity_poly.type
_entity_poly.pdbx_seq_one_letter_code
_entity_poly.pdbx_strand_id
1 'polypeptide(L)'
;MQYIREAGFDQGTAELDAIRPWMNLRFVAVAYAVPQEYLFAELDIPFDHRNGDEPLAGLNRRFDFDKPGDKPDGKPGDGPDGPNNRPPLPIIEKVKEAIIKYRENPVPVGLEGDIRGWMSIQYIANSTGVPAEFILEKANIPDGNQYMPLDMVSGELQYPGGPRALAEAVQNALNQYGESQ
;
A
#
# COMPACT_ATOMS: atom_id res chain seq x y z
N MET A 1 -11.35 0.01 -10.86
CA MET A 1 -12.25 -0.32 -9.73
C MET A 1 -12.62 -1.80 -9.70
N GLN A 2 -13.09 -2.40 -10.80
CA GLN A 2 -13.50 -3.81 -10.80
C GLN A 2 -12.38 -4.78 -10.37
N TYR A 3 -11.17 -4.64 -10.91
CA TYR A 3 -10.02 -5.45 -10.50
C TYR A 3 -9.66 -5.32 -9.01
N ILE A 4 -9.79 -4.12 -8.42
CA ILE A 4 -9.47 -3.88 -6.99
C ILE A 4 -10.39 -4.73 -6.11
N ARG A 5 -11.67 -4.76 -6.45
CA ARG A 5 -12.70 -5.55 -5.76
C ARG A 5 -12.55 -7.04 -6.00
N GLU A 6 -12.35 -7.45 -7.25
CA GLU A 6 -12.18 -8.87 -7.63
C GLU A 6 -10.95 -9.50 -7.00
N ALA A 7 -9.87 -8.73 -6.86
CA ALA A 7 -8.64 -9.19 -6.23
C ALA A 7 -8.64 -9.00 -4.69
N GLY A 8 -9.71 -8.47 -4.08
CA GLY A 8 -9.85 -8.35 -2.63
C GLY A 8 -8.98 -7.25 -1.97
N PHE A 9 -8.49 -6.28 -2.74
CA PHE A 9 -7.61 -5.22 -2.22
C PHE A 9 -8.33 -4.25 -1.27
N ASP A 10 -9.61 -3.99 -1.49
CA ASP A 10 -10.45 -3.16 -0.64
C ASP A 10 -10.94 -3.87 0.63
N GLN A 11 -10.73 -5.18 0.72
CA GLN A 11 -11.12 -6.04 1.84
C GLN A 11 -9.93 -6.51 2.67
N GLY A 12 -8.69 -6.18 2.27
CA GLY A 12 -7.48 -6.70 2.90
C GLY A 12 -7.24 -8.19 2.69
N THR A 13 -7.97 -8.82 1.75
CA THR A 13 -7.91 -10.26 1.45
C THR A 13 -7.09 -10.57 0.21
N ALA A 14 -6.50 -9.56 -0.44
CA ALA A 14 -5.69 -9.74 -1.62
C ALA A 14 -4.49 -10.66 -1.37
N GLU A 15 -4.32 -11.64 -2.26
CA GLU A 15 -3.15 -12.50 -2.29
C GLU A 15 -1.92 -11.73 -2.77
N LEU A 16 -0.73 -12.13 -2.34
CA LEU A 16 0.53 -11.50 -2.77
C LEU A 16 0.78 -11.64 -4.27
N ASP A 17 0.25 -12.71 -4.90
CA ASP A 17 0.30 -12.92 -6.34
C ASP A 17 -0.65 -12.02 -7.12
N ALA A 18 -1.43 -11.16 -6.46
CA ALA A 18 -2.18 -10.09 -7.10
C ALA A 18 -1.30 -8.85 -7.40
N ILE A 19 -0.07 -8.76 -6.87
CA ILE A 19 0.83 -7.63 -7.17
C ILE A 19 1.20 -7.65 -8.67
N ARG A 20 1.10 -6.48 -9.31
CA ARG A 20 1.34 -6.32 -10.75
C ARG A 20 2.43 -5.26 -11.03
N PRO A 21 3.20 -5.40 -12.12
CA PRO A 21 4.25 -4.44 -12.47
C PRO A 21 3.79 -2.99 -12.67
N TRP A 22 2.51 -2.78 -13.02
CA TRP A 22 1.93 -1.45 -13.22
C TRP A 22 1.54 -0.74 -11.92
N MET A 23 1.43 -1.47 -10.80
CA MET A 23 1.15 -0.89 -9.49
C MET A 23 2.36 -0.08 -9.02
N ASN A 24 2.14 0.93 -8.18
CA ASN A 24 3.21 1.67 -7.51
C ASN A 24 3.30 1.26 -6.02
N LEU A 25 4.38 1.63 -5.35
CA LEU A 25 4.59 1.26 -3.94
C LEU A 25 3.52 1.86 -3.02
N ARG A 26 3.01 3.06 -3.31
CA ARG A 26 1.89 3.64 -2.53
C ARG A 26 0.64 2.76 -2.60
N PHE A 27 0.26 2.30 -3.79
CA PHE A 27 -0.89 1.43 -3.98
C PHE A 27 -0.71 0.13 -3.20
N VAL A 28 0.46 -0.50 -3.33
CA VAL A 28 0.80 -1.75 -2.61
C VAL A 28 0.75 -1.53 -1.09
N ALA A 29 1.33 -0.44 -0.60
CA ALA A 29 1.36 -0.08 0.81
C ALA A 29 -0.07 -0.05 1.41
N VAL A 30 -1.01 0.63 0.75
CA VAL A 30 -2.41 0.69 1.19
C VAL A 30 -3.09 -0.66 1.08
N ALA A 31 -2.98 -1.30 -0.09
CA ALA A 31 -3.62 -2.57 -0.42
C ALA A 31 -3.31 -3.69 0.58
N TYR A 32 -2.06 -3.73 1.06
CA TYR A 32 -1.61 -4.73 2.02
C TYR A 32 -1.48 -4.18 3.45
N ALA A 33 -1.90 -2.94 3.67
CA ALA A 33 -1.78 -2.19 4.92
C ALA A 33 -0.36 -2.21 5.51
N VAL A 34 0.67 -2.10 4.67
CA VAL A 34 2.06 -1.99 5.09
C VAL A 34 2.49 -0.52 4.95
N PRO A 35 3.12 0.10 5.95
CA PRO A 35 3.60 1.47 5.83
C PRO A 35 4.51 1.66 4.61
N GLN A 36 4.32 2.75 3.88
CA GLN A 36 5.05 2.98 2.63
C GLN A 36 6.56 3.09 2.91
N GLU A 37 6.92 3.83 3.95
CA GLU A 37 8.29 4.07 4.41
C GLU A 37 9.01 2.76 4.75
N TYR A 38 8.30 1.78 5.31
CA TYR A 38 8.83 0.44 5.57
C TYR A 38 9.19 -0.29 4.26
N LEU A 39 8.31 -0.25 3.25
CA LEU A 39 8.58 -0.87 1.95
C LEU A 39 9.78 -0.21 1.26
N PHE A 40 9.89 1.12 1.30
CA PHE A 40 11.05 1.83 0.75
C PHE A 40 12.35 1.42 1.44
N ALA A 41 12.35 1.34 2.77
CA ALA A 41 13.51 0.92 3.55
C ALA A 41 13.95 -0.52 3.25
N GLU A 42 13.02 -1.49 3.21
CA GLU A 42 13.34 -2.89 2.88
C GLU A 42 13.85 -3.09 1.45
N LEU A 43 13.45 -2.20 0.53
CA LEU A 43 13.89 -2.22 -0.86
C LEU A 43 15.20 -1.46 -1.10
N ASP A 44 15.74 -0.78 -0.09
CA ASP A 44 16.87 0.14 -0.22
C ASP A 44 16.64 1.22 -1.30
N ILE A 45 15.40 1.72 -1.36
CA ILE A 45 14.99 2.80 -2.25
C ILE A 45 14.80 4.07 -1.40
N PRO A 46 15.41 5.22 -1.76
CA PRO A 46 15.15 6.48 -1.07
C PRO A 46 13.67 6.84 -1.09
N PHE A 47 13.13 7.17 0.08
CA PHE A 47 11.77 7.66 0.18
C PHE A 47 11.70 9.07 -0.41
N ASP A 48 11.03 9.20 -1.55
CA ASP A 48 10.61 10.49 -2.10
C ASP A 48 9.26 10.34 -2.82
N HIS A 49 8.51 11.44 -2.92
CA HIS A 49 7.19 11.45 -3.56
C HIS A 49 7.21 10.93 -5.00
N ARG A 50 8.30 11.16 -5.75
CA ARG A 50 8.40 10.72 -7.15
C ARG A 50 8.48 9.21 -7.24
N ASN A 51 9.21 8.57 -6.33
CA ASN A 51 9.35 7.12 -6.29
C ASN A 51 8.05 6.46 -5.81
N GLY A 52 7.28 7.12 -4.93
CA GLY A 52 5.98 6.62 -4.45
C GLY A 52 4.93 6.45 -5.55
N ASP A 53 4.99 7.29 -6.59
CA ASP A 53 4.04 7.27 -7.70
C ASP A 53 4.54 6.47 -8.92
N GLU A 54 5.83 6.14 -8.96
CA GLU A 54 6.45 5.35 -10.04
C GLU A 54 5.95 3.88 -10.01
N PRO A 55 5.58 3.30 -11.17
CA PRO A 55 5.24 1.89 -11.24
C PRO A 55 6.41 0.99 -10.82
N LEU A 56 6.12 -0.18 -10.24
CA LEU A 56 7.12 -1.17 -9.85
C LEU A 56 8.04 -1.54 -11.02
N ALA A 57 7.52 -1.65 -12.25
CA ALA A 57 8.36 -1.86 -13.44
C ALA A 57 9.35 -0.73 -13.72
N GLY A 58 8.97 0.50 -13.40
CA GLY A 58 9.84 1.68 -13.48
C GLY A 58 10.93 1.63 -12.42
N LEU A 59 10.54 1.40 -11.16
CA LEU A 59 11.46 1.24 -10.05
C LEU A 59 12.45 0.08 -10.26
N ASN A 60 11.98 -1.07 -10.77
CA ASN A 60 12.81 -2.23 -11.09
C ASN A 60 14.00 -1.85 -11.99
N ARG A 61 13.72 -1.10 -13.06
CA ARG A 61 14.72 -0.64 -14.02
C ARG A 61 15.60 0.47 -13.44
N ARG A 62 15.01 1.42 -12.72
CA ARG A 62 15.71 2.60 -12.22
C ARG A 62 16.73 2.27 -11.14
N PHE A 63 16.42 1.27 -10.32
CA PHE A 63 17.28 0.81 -9.22
C PHE A 63 18.01 -0.49 -9.57
N ASP A 64 18.05 -0.86 -10.86
CA ASP A 64 18.77 -2.03 -11.38
C ASP A 64 18.54 -3.31 -10.56
N PHE A 65 17.28 -3.60 -10.22
CA PHE A 65 16.91 -4.82 -9.49
C PHE A 65 17.09 -6.11 -10.31
N ASP A 66 17.25 -5.98 -11.64
CA ASP A 66 17.53 -7.10 -12.53
C ASP A 66 18.88 -7.76 -12.17
N LYS A 67 18.94 -9.10 -12.17
CA LYS A 67 20.22 -9.77 -11.94
C LYS A 67 21.16 -9.49 -13.13
N PRO A 68 22.49 -9.50 -12.92
CA PRO A 68 23.44 -9.54 -14.02
C PRO A 68 23.14 -10.77 -14.90
N GLY A 69 22.63 -10.54 -16.12
CA GLY A 69 22.19 -11.60 -17.04
C GLY A 69 20.68 -11.64 -17.33
N ASP A 70 19.85 -10.90 -16.57
CA ASP A 70 18.39 -10.81 -16.80
C ASP A 70 18.00 -9.71 -17.80
N LYS A 71 18.97 -8.88 -18.25
CA LYS A 71 18.73 -7.90 -19.31
C LYS A 71 18.42 -8.67 -20.59
N PRO A 72 17.18 -8.62 -21.12
CA PRO A 72 16.90 -9.26 -22.38
C PRO A 72 17.71 -8.52 -23.45
N ASP A 73 18.47 -9.28 -24.24
CA ASP A 73 19.09 -8.78 -25.46
C ASP A 73 18.00 -8.26 -26.41
N GLY A 74 17.60 -7.00 -26.22
CA GLY A 74 16.97 -6.14 -27.21
C GLY A 74 15.75 -6.65 -27.98
N LYS A 75 15.00 -7.66 -27.51
CA LYS A 75 13.75 -8.09 -28.18
C LYS A 75 12.65 -8.46 -27.18
N PRO A 76 11.37 -8.12 -27.45
CA PRO A 76 10.25 -8.79 -26.80
C PRO A 76 10.40 -10.30 -27.09
N GLY A 77 10.63 -11.11 -26.05
CA GLY A 77 11.06 -12.49 -26.21
C GLY A 77 10.02 -13.41 -26.86
N ASP A 78 10.45 -14.12 -27.90
CA ASP A 78 9.88 -15.37 -28.41
C ASP A 78 10.67 -16.56 -27.81
N GLY A 79 10.66 -16.68 -26.48
CA GLY A 79 11.16 -17.88 -25.79
C GLY A 79 10.15 -19.03 -25.88
N PRO A 80 10.55 -20.29 -25.61
CA PRO A 80 9.72 -21.47 -25.83
C PRO A 80 8.39 -21.51 -25.05
N ASP A 81 8.18 -20.60 -24.08
CA ASP A 81 6.98 -20.52 -23.24
C ASP A 81 6.03 -19.34 -23.56
N GLY A 82 6.21 -18.67 -24.71
CA GLY A 82 5.26 -17.66 -25.21
C GLY A 82 5.31 -16.29 -24.50
N PRO A 83 4.54 -15.30 -25.00
CA PRO A 83 4.65 -13.89 -24.62
C PRO A 83 4.24 -13.56 -23.17
N ASN A 84 3.71 -14.55 -22.43
CA ASN A 84 3.16 -14.39 -21.08
C ASN A 84 3.99 -15.07 -19.98
N ASN A 85 5.09 -15.76 -20.29
CA ASN A 85 5.87 -16.50 -19.30
C ASN A 85 7.19 -15.78 -18.94
N ARG A 86 7.13 -14.46 -18.75
CA ARG A 86 8.26 -13.76 -18.12
C ARG A 86 8.21 -14.03 -16.61
N PRO A 87 9.35 -14.37 -15.97
CA PRO A 87 9.40 -14.42 -14.52
C PRO A 87 8.96 -13.06 -13.95
N PRO A 88 8.30 -13.03 -12.78
CA PRO A 88 7.94 -11.78 -12.12
C PRO A 88 9.18 -10.93 -11.93
N LEU A 89 9.03 -9.61 -12.08
CA LEU A 89 10.14 -8.67 -11.91
C LEU A 89 10.75 -8.85 -10.52
N PRO A 90 12.09 -8.85 -10.36
CA PRO A 90 12.72 -9.06 -9.06
C PRO A 90 12.22 -8.12 -7.95
N ILE A 91 11.87 -6.88 -8.27
CA ILE A 91 11.26 -5.95 -7.31
C ILE A 91 9.93 -6.48 -6.73
N ILE A 92 9.13 -7.21 -7.51
CA ILE A 92 7.84 -7.74 -7.06
C ILE A 92 8.07 -8.79 -5.98
N GLU A 93 9.02 -9.70 -6.18
CA GLU A 93 9.36 -10.71 -5.17
C GLU A 93 9.91 -10.07 -3.89
N LYS A 94 10.77 -9.05 -4.02
CA LYS A 94 11.24 -8.29 -2.85
C LYS A 94 10.12 -7.58 -2.09
N VAL A 95 9.15 -7.01 -2.81
CA VAL A 95 7.96 -6.41 -2.21
C VAL A 95 7.13 -7.45 -1.46
N LYS A 96 6.91 -8.63 -2.05
CA LYS A 96 6.20 -9.74 -1.39
C LYS A 96 6.92 -10.16 -0.10
N GLU A 97 8.23 -10.35 -0.17
CA GLU A 97 9.07 -10.67 0.99
C GLU A 97 8.96 -9.61 2.09
N ALA A 98 9.01 -8.32 1.73
CA ALA A 98 8.84 -7.22 2.68
C ALA A 98 7.46 -7.24 3.36
N ILE A 99 6.39 -7.49 2.59
CA ILE A 99 5.03 -7.62 3.15
C ILE A 99 4.95 -8.80 4.12
N ILE A 100 5.54 -9.95 3.78
CA ILE A 100 5.57 -11.12 4.67
C ILE A 100 6.30 -10.79 5.98
N LYS A 101 7.52 -10.24 5.89
CA LYS A 101 8.30 -9.82 7.06
C LYS A 101 7.53 -8.85 7.95
N TYR A 102 6.87 -7.85 7.36
CA TYR A 102 6.08 -6.89 8.12
C TYR A 102 4.92 -7.57 8.86
N ARG A 103 4.22 -8.50 8.22
CA ARG A 103 3.11 -9.24 8.83
C ARG A 103 3.56 -10.11 10.00
N GLU A 104 4.78 -10.65 9.94
CA GLU A 104 5.37 -11.44 11.02
C GLU A 104 5.77 -10.58 12.22
N ASN A 105 6.22 -9.35 11.99
CA ASN A 105 6.61 -8.42 13.04
C ASN A 105 6.24 -6.97 12.69
N PRO A 106 4.97 -6.55 12.90
CA PRO A 106 4.52 -5.22 12.56
C PRO A 106 5.22 -4.16 13.41
N VAL A 107 5.76 -3.13 12.77
CA VAL A 107 6.44 -2.02 13.44
C VAL A 107 5.93 -0.68 12.91
N PRO A 108 5.47 0.23 13.80
CA PRO A 108 5.14 1.59 13.39
C PRO A 108 6.37 2.33 12.89
N VAL A 109 6.25 3.00 11.74
CA VAL A 109 7.33 3.81 11.14
C VAL A 109 7.01 5.31 11.09
N GLY A 110 5.82 5.69 11.57
CA GLY A 110 5.27 7.03 11.41
C GLY A 110 4.48 7.19 10.11
N LEU A 111 3.74 8.29 10.02
CA LEU A 111 3.12 8.75 8.77
C LEU A 111 3.84 10.01 8.30
N GLU A 112 4.33 10.01 7.07
CA GLU A 112 4.82 11.26 6.47
C GLU A 112 3.66 12.11 5.92
N GLY A 113 3.44 13.27 6.54
CA GLY A 113 2.42 14.24 6.14
C GLY A 113 1.02 13.96 6.72
N ASP A 114 0.03 14.72 6.25
CA ASP A 114 -1.35 14.59 6.77
C ASP A 114 -2.08 13.38 6.18
N ILE A 115 -3.13 12.94 6.88
CA ILE A 115 -4.05 11.92 6.40
C ILE A 115 -4.62 12.29 5.03
N ARG A 116 -4.55 11.35 4.08
CA ARG A 116 -5.03 11.51 2.71
C ARG A 116 -6.13 10.51 2.40
N GLY A 117 -7.02 10.90 1.49
CA GLY A 117 -8.17 10.08 1.06
C GLY A 117 -7.83 8.71 0.49
N TRP A 118 -6.61 8.54 -0.03
CA TRP A 118 -6.13 7.26 -0.56
C TRP A 118 -5.72 6.26 0.53
N MET A 119 -5.47 6.71 1.76
CA MET A 119 -5.06 5.85 2.87
C MET A 119 -6.25 5.03 3.36
N SER A 120 -5.98 3.85 3.92
CA SER A 120 -6.98 3.04 4.65
C SER A 120 -6.76 3.16 6.16
N ILE A 121 -7.77 2.85 6.97
CA ILE A 121 -7.64 2.89 8.44
C ILE A 121 -6.58 1.90 8.91
N GLN A 122 -6.52 0.70 8.33
CA GLN A 122 -5.52 -0.30 8.70
C GLN A 122 -4.11 0.16 8.34
N TYR A 123 -3.92 0.83 7.20
CA TYR A 123 -2.64 1.43 6.84
C TYR A 123 -2.22 2.49 7.87
N ILE A 124 -3.14 3.38 8.25
CA ILE A 124 -2.89 4.45 9.23
C ILE A 124 -2.54 3.86 10.60
N ALA A 125 -3.31 2.87 11.05
CA ALA A 125 -3.07 2.16 12.30
C ALA A 125 -1.68 1.53 12.33
N ASN A 126 -1.32 0.81 11.27
CA ASN A 126 -0.02 0.15 11.13
C ASN A 126 1.14 1.16 11.07
N SER A 127 0.92 2.31 10.44
CA SER A 127 1.95 3.35 10.32
C SER A 127 2.17 4.11 11.63
N THR A 128 1.12 4.33 12.42
CA THR A 128 1.15 5.17 13.64
C THR A 128 1.28 4.38 14.94
N GLY A 129 0.95 3.08 14.92
CA GLY A 129 0.81 2.26 16.13
C GLY A 129 -0.49 2.49 16.90
N VAL A 130 -1.39 3.36 16.41
CA VAL A 130 -2.72 3.55 17.01
C VAL A 130 -3.63 2.40 16.59
N PRO A 131 -4.35 1.74 17.52
CA PRO A 131 -5.25 0.64 17.18
C PRO A 131 -6.32 1.03 16.16
N ALA A 132 -6.53 0.21 15.12
CA ALA A 132 -7.53 0.47 14.08
C ALA A 132 -8.95 0.62 14.66
N GLU A 133 -9.31 -0.21 15.63
CA GLU A 133 -10.61 -0.17 16.33
C GLU A 133 -10.86 1.20 16.99
N PHE A 134 -9.81 1.77 17.60
CA PHE A 134 -9.89 3.10 18.22
C PHE A 134 -10.14 4.18 17.17
N ILE A 135 -9.44 4.11 16.02
CA ILE A 135 -9.63 5.08 14.93
C ILE A 135 -11.05 4.96 14.36
N LEU A 136 -11.53 3.74 14.11
CA LEU A 136 -12.88 3.48 13.61
C LEU A 136 -13.93 4.07 14.55
N GLU A 137 -13.83 3.78 15.86
CA GLU A 137 -14.75 4.29 16.87
C GLU A 137 -14.77 5.82 16.90
N LYS A 138 -13.60 6.47 16.99
CA LYS A 138 -13.49 7.93 17.10
C LYS A 138 -13.90 8.66 15.83
N ALA A 139 -13.66 8.07 14.66
CA ALA A 139 -14.09 8.61 13.38
C ALA A 139 -15.53 8.21 13.01
N ASN A 140 -16.25 7.49 13.88
CA ASN A 140 -17.61 7.00 13.63
C ASN A 140 -17.73 6.23 12.31
N ILE A 141 -16.75 5.36 12.04
CA ILE A 141 -16.70 4.47 10.88
C ILE A 141 -17.09 3.06 11.34
N PRO A 142 -18.08 2.40 10.71
CA PRO A 142 -18.42 1.02 11.03
C PRO A 142 -17.26 0.06 10.80
N ASP A 143 -17.16 -0.97 11.64
CA ASP A 143 -16.24 -2.08 11.42
C ASP A 143 -16.46 -2.76 10.06
N GLY A 144 -15.39 -3.33 9.50
CA GLY A 144 -15.33 -3.90 8.15
C GLY A 144 -14.84 -2.92 7.07
N ASN A 145 -14.72 -1.62 7.37
CA ASN A 145 -14.25 -0.61 6.42
C ASN A 145 -12.74 -0.33 6.50
N GLN A 146 -12.00 -1.02 7.38
CA GLN A 146 -10.63 -0.66 7.73
C GLN A 146 -9.62 -0.78 6.58
N TYR A 147 -9.90 -1.63 5.58
CA TYR A 147 -9.01 -1.86 4.44
C TYR A 147 -9.32 -0.98 3.23
N MET A 148 -10.49 -0.33 3.22
CA MET A 148 -10.93 0.49 2.11
C MET A 148 -10.32 1.90 2.22
N PRO A 149 -9.94 2.53 1.08
CA PRO A 149 -9.50 3.93 1.08
C PRO A 149 -10.56 4.88 1.64
N LEU A 150 -10.15 5.89 2.42
CA LEU A 150 -11.05 6.88 3.04
C LEU A 150 -11.96 7.58 2.03
N ASP A 151 -11.48 7.89 0.82
CA ASP A 151 -12.32 8.49 -0.23
C ASP A 151 -13.50 7.59 -0.63
N MET A 152 -13.25 6.28 -0.68
CA MET A 152 -14.29 5.29 -0.98
C MET A 152 -15.23 5.10 0.21
N VAL A 153 -14.70 4.95 1.43
CA VAL A 153 -15.49 4.86 2.66
C VAL A 153 -16.41 6.07 2.80
N SER A 154 -15.87 7.28 2.59
CA SER A 154 -16.66 8.51 2.64
C SER A 154 -17.78 8.53 1.61
N GLY A 155 -17.54 8.02 0.40
CA GLY A 155 -18.54 7.95 -0.66
C GLY A 155 -19.64 6.92 -0.35
N GLU A 156 -19.26 5.73 0.11
CA GLU A 156 -20.20 4.64 0.41
C GLU A 156 -21.07 4.95 1.63
N LEU A 157 -20.49 5.53 2.68
CA LEU A 157 -21.21 5.93 3.89
C LEU A 157 -21.93 7.27 3.77
N GLN A 158 -21.74 8.00 2.66
CA GLN A 158 -22.18 9.39 2.51
C GLN A 158 -21.75 10.25 3.71
N TYR A 159 -20.48 10.13 4.09
CA TYR A 159 -19.96 10.71 5.32
C TYR A 159 -20.20 12.23 5.37
N PRO A 160 -20.74 12.78 6.48
CA PRO A 160 -21.02 14.21 6.58
C PRO A 160 -19.76 15.07 6.37
N GLY A 161 -19.84 16.04 5.45
CA GLY A 161 -18.68 16.87 5.08
C GLY A 161 -17.71 16.21 4.09
N GLY A 162 -18.00 14.98 3.65
CA GLY A 162 -17.26 14.28 2.62
C GLY A 162 -15.86 13.80 3.06
N PRO A 163 -15.00 13.44 2.10
CA PRO A 163 -13.74 12.75 2.38
C PRO A 163 -12.76 13.59 3.19
N ARG A 164 -12.82 14.91 3.03
CA ARG A 164 -11.99 15.84 3.82
C ARG A 164 -12.36 15.82 5.29
N ALA A 165 -13.65 15.88 5.61
CA ALA A 165 -14.12 15.81 7.00
C ALA A 165 -13.80 14.45 7.63
N LEU A 166 -13.85 13.36 6.84
CA LEU A 166 -13.43 12.04 7.30
C LEU A 166 -11.93 11.99 7.63
N ALA A 167 -11.06 12.51 6.75
CA ALA A 167 -9.62 12.59 7.01
C ALA A 167 -9.30 13.43 8.26
N GLU A 168 -10.00 14.55 8.46
CA GLU A 168 -9.88 15.39 9.66
C GLU A 168 -10.36 14.65 10.92
N ALA A 169 -11.44 13.87 10.86
CA ALA A 169 -11.91 13.05 11.97
C ALA A 169 -10.88 11.97 12.36
N VAL A 170 -10.28 11.32 11.38
CA VAL A 170 -9.19 10.35 11.60
C VAL A 170 -7.97 11.03 12.22
N GLN A 171 -7.56 12.20 11.72
CA GLN A 171 -6.44 12.96 12.32
C GLN A 171 -6.72 13.33 13.78
N ASN A 172 -7.95 13.75 14.09
CA ASN A 172 -8.36 14.06 15.46
C ASN A 172 -8.32 12.82 16.37
N ALA A 173 -8.68 11.64 15.86
CA ALA A 173 -8.54 10.38 16.60
C ALA A 173 -7.07 10.11 16.97
N LEU A 174 -6.14 10.27 16.02
CA LEU A 174 -4.71 10.07 16.27
C LEU A 174 -4.19 11.03 17.36
N ASN A 175 -4.58 12.31 17.28
CA ASN A 175 -4.18 13.31 18.27
C ASN A 175 -4.71 12.95 19.68
N GLN A 176 -5.98 12.55 19.79
CA GLN A 176 -6.58 12.14 21.08
C GLN A 176 -5.88 10.93 21.68
N TYR A 177 -5.47 9.96 20.85
CA TYR A 177 -4.73 8.79 21.34
C TYR A 177 -3.37 9.19 21.94
N GLY A 178 -2.65 10.08 21.25
CA GLY A 178 -1.36 10.59 21.74
C GLY A 178 -1.45 11.37 23.06
N GLU A 179 -2.57 12.04 23.32
CA GLU A 179 -2.82 12.75 24.60
C GLU A 179 -3.24 11.80 25.75
N SER A 180 -3.67 10.58 25.42
CA SER A 180 -4.20 9.61 26.38
C SER A 180 -3.14 8.66 26.93
N GLN A 181 -1.89 8.76 26.46
CA GLN A 181 -0.72 7.97 26.87
C GLN A 181 0.19 8.78 27.79
#